data_AF-A0A0J6XQ02-F1
#
_entry.id   AF-A0A0J6XQ02-F1
#
_cell.length_a   1.000
_cell.length_b   1.000
_cell.length_c   1.000
_cell.angle_alpha   90.00
_cell.angle_beta   90.00
_cell.angle_gamma   90.00
#
_symmetry.space_group_name_H-M   'P 1'
#
loop_
_entity.id
_entity.type
_entity.pdbx_description
1 polymer ?
#
loop_
_entity_poly.entity_id
_entity_poly.type
_entity_poly.pdbx_seq_one_letter_code
_entity_poly.pdbx_strand_id
1 'polypeptide(L)'
;MSESPTTAPVVRHNDARHRYEILVDDSRAGLTAYRDRDHQRVFFHTEIDDAYAGQGLAAVLVQQALEDVRASGRRIVPVCPYVAKFLTKHREFADITDPVTPEVLTWLDSRLGR
;
A
#
# COMPACT_ATOMS: atom_id res chain seq x y z
N MET A 1 32.07 -14.97 -7.72
CA MET A 1 30.76 -15.05 -7.07
C MET A 1 29.78 -14.42 -8.04
N SER A 2 28.91 -15.24 -8.62
CA SER A 2 27.97 -14.82 -9.65
C SER A 2 26.68 -14.39 -8.98
N GLU A 3 26.42 -13.10 -8.94
CA GLU A 3 25.13 -12.56 -8.55
C GLU A 3 24.54 -11.94 -9.80
N SER A 4 23.75 -12.73 -10.54
CA SER A 4 22.86 -12.18 -11.56
C SER A 4 21.93 -11.20 -10.83
N PRO A 5 21.91 -9.90 -11.17
CA PRO A 5 20.91 -9.01 -10.60
C PRO A 5 19.57 -9.49 -11.14
N THR A 6 18.83 -10.21 -10.31
CA THR A 6 17.43 -10.52 -10.63
C THR A 6 16.72 -9.16 -10.58
N THR A 7 16.22 -8.71 -11.74
CA THR A 7 15.29 -7.59 -11.95
C THR A 7 13.96 -7.82 -11.20
N ALA A 8 14.02 -8.21 -9.94
CA ALA A 8 12.86 -8.39 -9.09
C ALA A 8 12.37 -7.02 -8.61
N PRO A 9 11.06 -6.76 -8.61
CA PRO A 9 10.54 -5.54 -8.01
C PRO A 9 10.85 -5.52 -6.51
N VAL A 10 11.39 -4.41 -6.02
CA VAL A 10 11.69 -4.19 -4.61
C VAL A 10 10.71 -3.19 -4.03
N VAL A 11 10.02 -3.56 -2.96
CA VAL A 11 9.15 -2.65 -2.22
C VAL A 11 9.95 -1.98 -1.10
N ARG A 12 10.01 -0.66 -1.10
CA ARG A 12 10.60 0.16 -0.03
C ARG A 12 9.51 0.85 0.75
N HIS A 13 9.55 0.69 2.07
CA HIS A 13 8.74 1.47 2.99
C HIS A 13 9.42 2.81 3.26
N ASN A 14 8.70 3.89 2.98
CA ASN A 14 9.15 5.26 3.19
C ASN A 14 8.27 5.91 4.27
N ASP A 15 8.59 5.61 5.52
CA ASP A 15 7.84 6.08 6.69
C ASP A 15 7.82 7.62 6.79
N ALA A 16 8.96 8.26 6.47
CA ALA A 16 9.09 9.72 6.42
C ALA A 16 8.12 10.41 5.45
N ARG A 17 7.65 9.70 4.42
CA ARG A 17 6.67 10.20 3.45
C ARG A 17 5.31 9.49 3.54
N HIS A 18 5.15 8.63 4.55
CA HIS A 18 3.98 7.78 4.78
C HIS A 18 3.50 7.08 3.51
N ARG A 19 4.40 6.37 2.83
CA ARG A 19 4.08 5.59 1.64
C ARG A 19 5.02 4.40 1.47
N TYR A 20 4.59 3.44 0.67
CA TYR A 20 5.46 2.39 0.13
C TYR A 20 5.68 2.66 -1.35
N GLU A 21 6.88 2.40 -1.82
CA GLU A 21 7.31 2.66 -3.19
C GLU A 21 7.84 1.35 -3.76
N ILE A 22 7.39 0.95 -4.95
CA ILE A 22 7.90 -0.22 -5.66
C ILE A 22 8.91 0.25 -6.69
N LEU A 23 10.10 -0.34 -6.67
CA LEU A 23 11.20 -0.05 -7.58
C LEU A 23 11.46 -1.24 -8.49
N VAL A 24 11.64 -0.98 -9.77
CA VAL A 24 12.03 -1.94 -10.80
C VAL A 24 13.26 -1.36 -11.50
N ASP A 25 14.38 -2.09 -11.48
CA ASP A 25 15.68 -1.62 -11.98
C ASP A 25 16.06 -0.22 -11.43
N ASP A 26 15.96 -0.04 -10.10
CA ASP A 26 16.20 1.21 -9.37
C ASP A 26 15.24 2.38 -9.71
N SER A 27 14.32 2.17 -10.65
CA SER A 27 13.32 3.16 -11.06
C SER A 27 12.01 2.96 -10.31
N ARG A 28 11.43 4.04 -9.78
CA ARG A 28 10.15 3.98 -9.07
C ARG A 28 9.01 3.65 -10.03
N ALA A 29 8.55 2.40 -10.00
CA ALA A 29 7.44 1.92 -10.81
C ALA A 29 6.07 2.27 -10.19
N GLY A 30 6.00 2.59 -8.90
CA GLY A 30 4.76 3.04 -8.30
C GLY A 30 4.82 3.29 -6.80
N LEU A 31 3.70 3.70 -6.22
CA LEU A 31 3.59 3.99 -4.80
C LEU A 31 2.18 3.73 -4.24
N THR A 32 2.12 3.44 -2.94
CA THR A 32 0.88 3.41 -2.17
C THR A 32 1.05 4.29 -0.93
N ALA A 33 0.24 5.33 -0.86
CA ALA A 33 0.26 6.28 0.24
C ALA A 33 -0.73 5.86 1.32
N TYR A 34 -0.27 6.02 2.56
CA TYR A 34 -1.07 5.70 3.73
C TYR A 34 -1.02 6.84 4.76
N ARG A 35 -1.93 6.78 5.72
CA ARG A 35 -1.87 7.58 6.95
C ARG A 35 -2.18 6.70 8.14
N ASP A 36 -1.42 6.89 9.20
CA ASP A 36 -1.66 6.19 10.46
C ASP A 36 -2.66 6.97 11.32
N ARG A 37 -3.68 6.25 11.80
CA ARG A 37 -4.71 6.71 12.73
C ARG A 37 -4.78 5.71 13.87
N ASP A 38 -4.24 6.07 15.03
CA ASP A 38 -4.21 5.18 16.20
C ASP A 38 -3.56 3.82 15.84
N HIS A 39 -4.35 2.74 15.91
CA HIS A 39 -3.94 1.38 15.55
C HIS A 39 -4.24 1.00 14.09
N GLN A 40 -4.74 1.93 13.28
CA GLN A 40 -5.15 1.72 11.90
C GLN A 40 -4.18 2.41 10.92
N ARG A 41 -3.89 1.75 9.80
CA ARG A 41 -3.17 2.28 8.65
C ARG A 41 -4.16 2.43 7.49
N VAL A 42 -4.45 3.67 7.15
CA VAL A 42 -5.45 4.07 6.15
C VAL A 42 -4.75 4.23 4.80
N PHE A 43 -4.99 3.29 3.89
CA PHE A 43 -4.48 3.36 2.52
C PHE A 43 -5.45 4.14 1.65
N PHE A 44 -5.06 5.35 1.25
CA PHE A 44 -5.97 6.27 0.56
C PHE A 44 -5.64 6.49 -0.91
N HIS A 45 -4.41 6.21 -1.32
CA HIS A 45 -3.98 6.43 -2.70
C HIS A 45 -2.99 5.37 -3.12
N THR A 46 -3.17 4.81 -4.31
CA THR A 46 -2.24 3.85 -4.90
C THR A 46 -2.15 4.16 -6.38
N GLU A 47 -0.93 4.34 -6.86
CA GLU A 47 -0.64 4.63 -8.26
C GLU A 47 0.54 3.76 -8.71
N ILE A 48 0.45 3.27 -9.95
CA ILE A 48 1.56 2.64 -10.66
C ILE A 48 1.80 3.50 -11.89
N ASP A 49 3.06 3.72 -12.19
CA ASP A 49 3.48 4.44 -13.38
C ASP A 49 3.04 3.66 -14.63
N ASP A 50 2.53 4.37 -15.63
CA ASP A 50 1.94 3.77 -16.83
C ASP A 50 2.93 2.87 -17.57
N ALA A 51 4.23 3.22 -17.54
CA ALA A 51 5.31 2.41 -18.10
C ALA A 51 5.41 1.00 -17.49
N TYR A 52 4.89 0.82 -16.27
CA TYR A 52 4.90 -0.43 -15.53
C TYR A 52 3.49 -0.98 -15.23
N ALA A 53 2.45 -0.35 -15.78
CA ALA A 53 1.09 -0.83 -15.67
C ALA A 53 0.93 -2.20 -16.35
N GLY A 54 -0.04 -3.00 -15.89
CA GLY A 54 -0.32 -4.32 -16.46
C GLY A 54 0.65 -5.44 -16.06
N GLN A 55 1.74 -5.14 -15.35
CA GLN A 55 2.73 -6.13 -14.89
C GLN A 55 2.42 -6.73 -13.51
N GLY A 56 1.28 -6.38 -12.91
CA GLY A 56 0.90 -6.87 -11.58
C GLY A 56 1.64 -6.21 -10.40
N LEU A 57 2.44 -5.17 -10.64
CA LEU A 57 3.23 -4.49 -9.60
C LEU A 57 2.37 -3.87 -8.49
N ALA A 58 1.20 -3.35 -8.82
CA ALA A 58 0.26 -2.83 -7.83
C ALA A 58 -0.14 -3.89 -6.80
N ALA A 59 -0.31 -5.14 -7.24
CA ALA A 59 -0.66 -6.24 -6.35
C ALA A 59 0.51 -6.56 -5.42
N VAL A 60 1.74 -6.66 -5.95
CA VAL A 60 2.95 -6.90 -5.15
C VAL A 60 3.18 -5.79 -4.12
N LEU A 61 3.06 -4.53 -4.55
CA LEU A 61 3.22 -3.36 -3.68
C LEU A 61 2.20 -3.35 -2.54
N VAL A 62 0.92 -3.53 -2.87
CA VAL A 62 -0.14 -3.55 -1.86
C VAL A 62 0.05 -4.73 -0.94
N GLN A 63 0.28 -5.94 -1.46
CA GLN A 63 0.49 -7.13 -0.65
C GLN A 63 1.59 -6.92 0.41
N GLN A 64 2.77 -6.49 -0.02
CA GLN A 64 3.90 -6.22 0.88
C GLN A 64 3.56 -5.14 1.93
N ALA A 65 2.85 -4.08 1.52
CA ALA A 65 2.42 -3.05 2.45
C ALA A 65 1.43 -3.60 3.50
N LEU A 66 0.49 -4.46 3.10
CA LEU A 66 -0.47 -5.09 4.01
C LEU A 66 0.21 -6.10 4.95
N GLU A 67 1.16 -6.88 4.45
CA GLU A 67 1.99 -7.79 5.25
C GLU A 67 2.79 -7.03 6.31
N ASP A 68 3.37 -5.88 5.99
CA ASP A 68 4.04 -5.00 6.94
C ASP A 68 3.09 -4.46 8.02
N VAL A 69 1.87 -4.05 7.63
CA VAL A 69 0.83 -3.62 8.59
C VAL A 69 0.49 -4.76 9.56
N ARG A 70 0.33 -5.98 9.02
CA ARG A 70 0.05 -7.18 9.81
C ARG A 70 1.19 -7.50 10.78
N ALA A 71 2.43 -7.46 10.31
CA ALA A 71 3.61 -7.68 11.14
C ALA A 71 3.76 -6.62 12.24
N SER A 72 3.32 -5.39 11.96
CA SER A 72 3.27 -4.30 12.94
C SER A 72 2.12 -4.39 13.94
N GLY A 73 1.21 -5.38 13.81
CA GLY A 73 0.03 -5.52 14.67
C GLY A 73 -1.01 -4.40 14.48
N ARG A 74 -0.98 -3.73 13.33
CA ARG A 74 -1.91 -2.65 12.97
C ARG A 74 -3.06 -3.20 12.13
N ARG A 75 -4.13 -2.41 12.01
CA ARG A 75 -5.31 -2.71 11.19
C ARG A 75 -5.28 -1.93 9.89
N ILE A 76 -5.87 -2.46 8.84
CA ILE A 76 -5.87 -1.91 7.48
C ILE A 76 -7.20 -1.23 7.23
N VAL A 77 -7.19 0.01 6.73
CA VAL A 77 -8.41 0.68 6.24
C VAL A 77 -8.24 0.99 4.75
N PRO A 78 -8.99 0.32 3.86
CA PRO A 78 -8.81 0.42 2.41
C PRO A 78 -9.67 1.53 1.79
N VAL A 79 -9.30 2.80 2.00
CA VAL A 79 -9.99 3.95 1.37
C VAL A 79 -9.81 3.95 -0.14
N CYS A 80 -8.63 3.56 -0.62
CA CYS A 80 -8.36 3.42 -2.04
C CYS A 80 -9.18 2.26 -2.64
N PRO A 81 -9.93 2.47 -3.73
CA PRO A 81 -10.75 1.43 -4.34
C PRO A 81 -9.92 0.24 -4.85
N TYR A 82 -8.66 0.48 -5.22
CA TYR A 82 -7.74 -0.58 -5.62
C TYR A 82 -7.45 -1.53 -4.45
N VAL A 83 -7.09 -0.98 -3.29
CA VAL A 83 -6.78 -1.77 -2.08
C VAL A 83 -8.03 -2.52 -1.60
N ALA A 84 -9.20 -1.87 -1.62
CA ALA A 84 -10.47 -2.53 -1.30
C ALA A 84 -10.71 -3.72 -2.21
N LYS A 85 -10.53 -3.56 -3.54
CA LYS A 85 -10.66 -4.65 -4.50
C LYS A 85 -9.61 -5.74 -4.28
N PHE A 86 -8.39 -5.38 -3.91
CA PHE A 86 -7.34 -6.36 -3.58
C PHE A 86 -7.75 -7.22 -2.38
N LEU A 87 -8.22 -6.62 -1.29
CA LEU A 87 -8.66 -7.33 -0.08
C LEU A 87 -9.85 -8.27 -0.32
N THR A 88 -10.73 -7.97 -1.30
CA THR A 88 -11.80 -8.91 -1.66
C THR A 88 -11.28 -10.22 -2.24
N LYS A 89 -10.11 -10.19 -2.90
CA LYS A 89 -9.42 -11.38 -3.43
C LYS A 89 -8.51 -12.03 -2.38
N HIS A 90 -7.91 -11.23 -1.50
CA HIS A 90 -6.98 -11.67 -0.46
C HIS A 90 -7.64 -11.67 0.92
N ARG A 91 -8.47 -12.68 1.18
CA ARG A 91 -9.21 -12.80 2.45
C ARG A 91 -8.34 -13.06 3.66
N GLU A 92 -7.07 -13.41 3.47
CA GLU A 92 -6.08 -13.61 4.53
C GLU A 92 -5.78 -12.35 5.36
N PHE A 93 -6.11 -11.16 4.84
CA PHE A 93 -5.99 -9.89 5.54
C PHE A 93 -7.33 -9.38 6.08
N ALA A 94 -8.43 -10.11 5.86
CA ALA A 94 -9.76 -9.67 6.25
C ALA A 94 -9.92 -9.60 7.78
N ASP A 95 -9.12 -10.35 8.55
CA ASP A 95 -9.09 -10.33 10.02
C ASP A 95 -8.53 -9.01 10.57
N ILE A 96 -7.56 -8.42 9.87
CA ILE A 96 -6.97 -7.13 10.22
C ILE A 96 -7.54 -5.97 9.41
N THR A 97 -8.58 -6.18 8.60
CA THR A 97 -9.21 -5.12 7.81
C THR A 97 -10.38 -4.50 8.57
N ASP A 98 -10.37 -3.18 8.71
CA ASP A 98 -11.48 -2.40 9.21
C ASP A 98 -12.28 -1.76 8.04
N PRO A 99 -13.60 -1.60 8.19
CA PRO A 99 -14.42 -0.94 7.19
C PRO A 99 -14.06 0.55 7.07
N VAL A 100 -14.20 1.09 5.87
CA VAL A 100 -14.08 2.53 5.63
C VAL A 100 -15.32 3.22 6.21
N THR A 101 -15.15 3.96 7.30
CA THR A 101 -16.23 4.75 7.92
C THR A 101 -16.18 6.22 7.46
N PRO A 102 -17.32 6.93 7.47
CA PRO A 102 -17.35 8.37 7.18
C PRO A 102 -16.39 9.17 8.06
N GLU A 103 -16.24 8.78 9.32
CA GLU A 103 -15.31 9.42 10.26
C GLU A 103 -13.85 9.30 9.82
N VAL A 104 -13.44 8.15 9.29
CA VAL A 104 -12.09 7.97 8.75
C VAL A 104 -11.88 8.85 7.52
N LEU A 105 -12.89 8.98 6.65
CA LEU A 105 -12.81 9.83 5.47
C LEU A 105 -12.68 11.30 5.84
N THR A 106 -13.51 11.80 6.76
CA THR A 106 -13.43 13.19 7.27
C THR A 106 -12.08 13.47 7.93
N TRP A 107 -11.57 12.53 8.72
CA TRP A 107 -10.25 12.66 9.32
C TRP A 107 -9.14 12.69 8.26
N LEU A 108 -9.20 11.81 7.27
CA LEU A 108 -8.21 11.72 6.21
C LEU A 108 -8.17 13.02 5.39
N ASP A 109 -9.34 13.55 5.05
CA ASP A 109 -9.50 14.82 4.34
C ASP A 109 -8.83 15.98 5.08
N SER A 110 -9.11 16.07 6.40
CA SER A 110 -8.47 17.04 7.30
C SER A 110 -6.94 16.88 7.35
N ARG A 111 -6.41 15.64 7.23
CA ARG A 111 -4.96 15.37 7.21
C ARG A 111 -4.30 15.66 5.87
N LEU A 112 -5.06 15.60 4.78
CA LEU A 112 -4.59 15.95 3.44
C LEU A 112 -4.76 17.44 3.14
N GLY A 113 -5.45 18.18 4.01
CA GLY A 113 -5.70 19.62 3.85
C GLY A 113 -6.62 19.91 2.65
N ARG A 114 -7.56 19.01 2.38
CA ARG A 114 -8.53 19.17 1.31
C ARG A 114 -9.79 19.88 1.78
#